data_AF-A0A9D5A5X0-F1
#
_entry.id   AF-A0A9D5A5X0-F1
#
_cell.length_a   1.000
_cell.length_b   1.000
_cell.length_c   1.000
_cell.angle_alpha   90.00
_cell.angle_beta   90.00
_cell.angle_gamma   90.00
#
_symmetry.space_group_name_H-M   'P 1'
#
loop_
_entity.id
_entity.type
_entity.pdbx_description
1 polymer ?
#
loop_
_entity_poly.entity_id
_entity_poly.type
_entity_poly.pdbx_seq_one_letter_code
_entity_poly.pdbx_strand_id
1 'polypeptide(L)'
;MIQNYEDLTRESNKSCDEIHANGVVSQSDVAVILYSLGTTGRSKGVMLTHRNFIATALAGAVDQDYYGEGKNVALCLVPMHHVMGLAVITYTHLRRGNTVVSMVRFELEKTLAAVEKFSVTHLSIAPPVMVELVKQRQVLSRYDLSSLKRLACGAAPLGKDVMQECAKILPQANIVQGYGLTEACGLVSVENLREEWFLCGLGSSGALLPSVESHIISLETSKTLPPNQVGEIWLRGPTMMKGYFNNPEATKHTINDEGWMITGDLGYFDEKGQFFVV
;
A
#
# COMPACT_ATOMS: atom_id res chain seq x y z
N MET A 1 -10.73 0.32 28.55
CA MET A 1 -9.67 1.00 27.76
C MET A 1 -9.04 -0.09 26.95
N ILE A 2 -9.28 -0.07 25.65
CA ILE A 2 -8.80 -1.09 24.72
C ILE A 2 -7.28 -0.97 24.56
N GLN A 3 -6.54 -1.98 24.98
CA GLN A 3 -5.07 -2.00 24.87
C GLN A 3 -4.57 -3.08 23.91
N ASN A 4 -5.34 -4.15 23.71
CA ASN A 4 -4.95 -5.27 22.85
C ASN A 4 -6.17 -5.88 22.11
N TYR A 5 -5.90 -6.91 21.30
CA TYR A 5 -6.92 -7.63 20.53
C TYR A 5 -8.01 -8.26 21.42
N GLU A 6 -7.64 -8.81 22.57
CA GLU A 6 -8.60 -9.43 23.49
C GLU A 6 -9.57 -8.38 24.06
N ASP A 7 -9.06 -7.18 24.39
CA ASP A 7 -9.90 -6.07 24.82
C ASP A 7 -10.89 -5.64 23.71
N LEU A 8 -10.42 -5.58 22.45
CA LEU A 8 -11.27 -5.29 21.28
C LEU A 8 -12.40 -6.31 21.15
N THR A 9 -12.07 -7.60 21.20
CA THR A 9 -13.07 -8.66 21.09
C THR A 9 -14.10 -8.58 22.22
N ARG A 10 -13.66 -8.34 23.46
CA ARG A 10 -14.52 -8.21 24.63
C ARG A 10 -15.46 -7.02 24.56
N GLU A 11 -14.99 -5.86 24.10
CA GLU A 11 -15.81 -4.64 23.99
C GLU A 11 -16.76 -4.65 22.76
N SER A 12 -16.52 -5.50 21.76
CA SER A 12 -17.26 -5.50 20.49
C SER A 12 -18.75 -5.91 20.58
N ASN A 13 -19.23 -6.39 21.74
CA ASN A 13 -20.61 -6.85 22.01
C ASN A 13 -21.17 -7.87 20.99
N LYS A 14 -20.34 -8.42 20.11
CA LYS A 14 -20.69 -9.44 19.13
C LYS A 14 -19.77 -10.62 19.35
N SER A 15 -20.34 -11.75 19.71
CA SER A 15 -19.61 -13.01 19.68
C SER A 15 -19.18 -13.27 18.23
N CYS A 16 -17.88 -13.47 18.00
CA CYS A 16 -17.36 -13.97 16.72
C CYS A 16 -17.78 -15.44 16.48
N ASP A 17 -18.41 -16.10 17.45
CA ASP A 17 -18.81 -17.51 17.38
C ASP A 17 -19.96 -17.73 16.38
N GLU A 18 -20.57 -16.67 15.84
CA GLU A 18 -21.64 -16.76 14.84
C GLU A 18 -21.14 -16.85 13.38
N ILE A 19 -19.83 -16.74 13.11
CA ILE A 19 -19.30 -16.96 11.76
C ILE A 19 -19.13 -18.46 11.51
N HIS A 20 -20.23 -19.16 11.32
CA HIS A 20 -20.23 -20.52 10.78
C HIS A 20 -19.89 -20.46 9.28
N ALA A 21 -18.61 -20.57 8.95
CA ALA A 21 -18.18 -20.85 7.58
C ALA A 21 -18.61 -22.28 7.23
N ASN A 22 -19.87 -22.45 6.81
CA ASN A 22 -20.39 -23.71 6.33
C ASN A 22 -19.85 -23.97 4.92
N GLY A 23 -18.61 -24.46 4.82
CA GLY A 23 -18.01 -24.84 3.53
C GLY A 23 -16.49 -24.96 3.56
N VAL A 24 -15.94 -25.59 2.52
CA VAL A 24 -14.49 -25.58 2.23
C VAL A 24 -14.15 -24.19 1.67
N VAL A 25 -13.32 -23.43 2.38
CA VAL A 25 -12.83 -22.12 1.92
C VAL A 25 -11.71 -22.31 0.89
N SER A 26 -11.88 -21.73 -0.29
CA SER A 26 -10.87 -21.68 -1.35
C SER A 26 -10.15 -20.33 -1.37
N GLN A 27 -8.89 -20.31 -1.82
CA GLN A 27 -8.16 -19.05 -2.01
C GLN A 27 -8.81 -18.13 -3.07
N SER A 28 -9.62 -18.69 -3.98
CA SER A 28 -10.36 -17.95 -5.03
C SER A 28 -11.69 -17.35 -4.56
N ASP A 29 -12.09 -17.63 -3.32
CA ASP A 29 -13.30 -17.07 -2.72
C ASP A 29 -13.09 -15.59 -2.40
N VAL A 30 -14.15 -14.80 -2.59
CA VAL A 30 -14.13 -13.37 -2.28
C VAL A 30 -14.08 -13.22 -0.76
N ALA A 31 -13.03 -12.58 -0.26
CA ALA A 31 -12.82 -12.33 1.16
C ALA A 31 -13.34 -10.94 1.56
N VAL A 32 -13.18 -9.93 0.71
CA VAL A 32 -13.54 -8.54 1.01
C VAL A 32 -14.06 -7.85 -0.24
N ILE A 33 -15.08 -7.00 -0.07
CA ILE A 33 -15.51 -6.04 -1.08
C ILE A 33 -15.15 -4.63 -0.59
N LEU A 34 -14.25 -3.95 -1.30
CA LEU A 34 -13.89 -2.55 -1.03
C LEU A 34 -14.47 -1.64 -2.09
N TYR A 35 -15.09 -0.53 -1.70
CA TYR A 35 -15.62 0.42 -2.65
C TYR A 35 -14.54 1.41 -3.10
N SER A 36 -14.32 1.49 -4.40
CA SER A 36 -13.43 2.44 -5.07
C SER A 36 -14.27 3.39 -5.91
N LEU A 37 -13.93 4.68 -5.92
CA LEU A 37 -14.60 5.66 -6.79
C LEU A 37 -14.41 5.34 -8.29
N GLY A 38 -13.37 4.56 -8.62
CA GLY A 38 -13.00 4.20 -9.99
C GLY A 38 -12.66 5.40 -10.87
N THR A 39 -12.16 5.14 -12.07
CA THR A 39 -11.84 6.19 -13.07
C THR A 39 -13.07 6.85 -13.69
N THR A 40 -14.27 6.27 -13.50
CA THR A 40 -15.52 6.71 -14.13
C THR A 40 -16.47 7.48 -13.19
N GLY A 41 -16.05 7.80 -11.97
CA GLY A 41 -16.79 8.66 -11.02
C GLY A 41 -17.99 8.01 -10.28
N ARG A 42 -18.33 6.75 -10.60
CA ARG A 42 -19.32 5.96 -9.84
C ARG A 42 -18.59 4.91 -9.01
N SER A 43 -18.90 4.88 -7.71
CA SER A 43 -18.32 3.92 -6.78
C SER A 43 -18.64 2.48 -7.17
N LYS A 44 -17.61 1.64 -7.32
CA LYS A 44 -17.70 0.21 -7.68
C LYS A 44 -17.14 -0.64 -6.54
N GLY A 45 -17.83 -1.73 -6.20
CA GLY A 45 -17.33 -2.70 -5.23
C GLY A 45 -16.27 -3.60 -5.86
N VAL A 46 -15.02 -3.47 -5.45
CA VAL A 46 -13.89 -4.30 -5.88
C VAL A 46 -13.91 -5.61 -5.11
N MET A 47 -14.04 -6.75 -5.79
CA MET A 47 -14.01 -8.07 -5.17
C MET A 47 -12.57 -8.55 -5.01
N LEU A 48 -12.09 -8.60 -3.77
CA LEU A 48 -10.76 -9.10 -3.41
C LEU A 48 -10.88 -10.49 -2.76
N THR A 49 -10.09 -11.42 -3.26
CA THR A 49 -10.06 -12.82 -2.82
C THR A 49 -9.05 -13.05 -1.70
N HIS A 50 -9.16 -14.18 -1.01
CA HIS A 50 -8.12 -14.63 -0.07
C HIS A 50 -6.73 -14.65 -0.71
N ARG A 51 -6.62 -15.13 -1.96
CA ARG A 51 -5.36 -15.16 -2.73
C ARG A 51 -4.76 -13.76 -2.89
N ASN A 52 -5.59 -12.75 -3.15
CA ASN A 52 -5.11 -11.37 -3.33
C ASN A 52 -4.42 -10.86 -2.06
N PHE A 53 -5.06 -11.03 -0.90
CA PHE A 53 -4.48 -10.61 0.38
C PHE A 53 -3.23 -11.40 0.76
N ILE A 54 -3.20 -12.70 0.50
CA ILE A 54 -2.00 -13.54 0.72
C ILE A 54 -0.84 -13.03 -0.14
N ALA A 55 -1.09 -12.78 -1.42
CA ALA A 55 -0.07 -12.29 -2.34
C ALA A 55 0.46 -10.90 -1.93
N THR A 56 -0.42 -9.95 -1.64
CA THR A 56 -0.01 -8.61 -1.18
C THR A 56 0.77 -8.68 0.13
N ALA A 57 0.31 -9.48 1.10
CA ALA A 57 0.97 -9.58 2.41
C ALA A 57 2.37 -10.21 2.32
N LEU A 58 2.56 -11.17 1.40
CA LEU A 58 3.88 -11.75 1.11
C LEU A 58 4.80 -10.74 0.42
N ALA A 59 4.29 -10.07 -0.62
CA ALA A 59 5.08 -9.16 -1.43
C ALA A 59 5.45 -7.86 -0.68
N GLY A 60 4.56 -7.32 0.14
CA GLY A 60 4.76 -6.06 0.86
C GLY A 60 5.79 -6.11 1.99
N ALA A 61 6.21 -7.30 2.42
CA ALA A 61 7.25 -7.51 3.43
C ALA A 61 8.45 -8.30 2.91
N VAL A 62 8.54 -8.49 1.58
CA VAL A 62 9.57 -9.33 0.96
C VAL A 62 10.98 -8.86 1.28
N ASP A 63 11.18 -7.56 1.39
CA ASP A 63 12.48 -6.96 1.74
C ASP A 63 12.85 -7.26 3.20
N GLN A 64 11.89 -7.18 4.12
CA GLN A 64 12.11 -7.57 5.52
C GLN A 64 12.49 -9.05 5.63
N ASP A 65 11.88 -9.91 4.82
CA ASP A 65 12.21 -11.34 4.77
C ASP A 65 13.59 -11.56 4.15
N TYR A 66 13.90 -10.91 3.02
CA TYR A 66 15.16 -11.02 2.31
C TYR A 66 16.36 -10.56 3.14
N TYR A 67 16.22 -9.43 3.85
CA TYR A 67 17.27 -8.90 4.72
C TYR A 67 17.26 -9.49 6.14
N GLY A 68 16.39 -10.46 6.43
CA GLY A 68 16.35 -11.14 7.73
C GLY A 68 16.04 -10.20 8.89
N GLU A 69 15.16 -9.21 8.70
CA GLU A 69 14.84 -8.24 9.74
C GLU A 69 14.22 -8.88 10.99
N GLY A 70 14.43 -8.26 12.16
CA GLY A 70 13.72 -8.65 13.39
C GLY A 70 12.21 -8.33 13.34
N LYS A 71 11.53 -8.50 14.47
CA LYS A 71 10.13 -8.06 14.62
C LYS A 71 10.06 -6.54 14.56
N ASN A 72 9.20 -6.04 13.69
CA ASN A 72 8.95 -4.61 13.49
C ASN A 72 7.62 -4.21 14.15
N VAL A 73 7.48 -2.91 14.42
CA VAL A 73 6.24 -2.29 14.89
C VAL A 73 5.74 -1.32 13.82
N ALA A 74 4.52 -1.54 13.33
CA ALA A 74 3.87 -0.70 12.33
C ALA A 74 2.74 0.10 12.96
N LEU A 75 2.59 1.35 12.55
CA LEU A 75 1.48 2.20 12.98
C LEU A 75 0.44 2.33 11.86
N CYS A 76 -0.75 1.80 12.09
CA CYS A 76 -1.91 1.96 11.22
C CYS A 76 -2.72 3.19 11.68
N LEU A 77 -2.42 4.35 11.10
CA LEU A 77 -3.18 5.60 11.31
C LEU A 77 -4.20 5.90 10.22
N VAL A 78 -4.22 5.08 9.16
CA VAL A 78 -5.17 5.20 8.06
C VAL A 78 -6.32 4.21 8.22
N PRO A 79 -7.52 4.51 7.71
CA PRO A 79 -8.67 3.65 7.94
C PRO A 79 -8.52 2.25 7.31
N MET A 80 -8.91 1.21 8.05
CA MET A 80 -8.90 -0.18 7.56
C MET A 80 -10.08 -0.52 6.65
N HIS A 81 -11.02 0.41 6.42
CA HIS A 81 -11.99 0.29 5.34
C HIS A 81 -11.40 0.71 3.97
N HIS A 82 -10.14 1.18 3.96
CA HIS A 82 -9.35 1.42 2.75
C HIS A 82 -8.27 0.34 2.61
N VAL A 83 -7.95 -0.04 1.36
CA VAL A 83 -7.03 -1.15 1.08
C VAL A 83 -5.63 -0.96 1.68
N MET A 84 -5.18 0.30 1.81
CA MET A 84 -3.89 0.62 2.45
C MET A 84 -3.86 0.23 3.93
N GLY A 85 -4.91 0.58 4.70
CA GLY A 85 -4.97 0.22 6.12
C GLY A 85 -5.12 -1.30 6.31
N LEU A 86 -5.96 -1.93 5.49
CA LEU A 86 -6.26 -3.36 5.61
C LEU A 86 -5.14 -4.26 5.08
N ALA A 87 -4.83 -4.15 3.80
CA ALA A 87 -3.88 -5.05 3.14
C ALA A 87 -2.44 -4.62 3.39
N VAL A 88 -2.10 -3.38 3.00
CA VAL A 88 -0.71 -2.92 2.94
C VAL A 88 -0.08 -2.81 4.33
N ILE A 89 -0.81 -2.29 5.31
CA ILE A 89 -0.33 -2.16 6.68
C ILE A 89 -0.69 -3.41 7.49
N THR A 90 -1.98 -3.68 7.69
CA THR A 90 -2.38 -4.66 8.70
C THR A 90 -1.97 -6.09 8.33
N TYR A 91 -2.40 -6.61 7.17
CA TYR A 91 -2.11 -8.00 6.81
C TYR A 91 -0.64 -8.27 6.48
N THR A 92 0.05 -7.35 5.80
CA THR A 92 1.50 -7.45 5.55
C THR A 92 2.28 -7.62 6.85
N HIS A 93 2.02 -6.79 7.85
CA HIS A 93 2.75 -6.84 9.12
C HIS A 93 2.33 -8.05 9.96
N LEU A 94 1.03 -8.36 10.07
CA LEU A 94 0.55 -9.50 10.83
C LEU A 94 1.04 -10.84 10.26
N ARG A 95 1.07 -11.01 8.93
CA ARG A 95 1.60 -12.22 8.28
C ARG A 95 3.03 -12.55 8.72
N ARG A 96 3.85 -11.52 8.93
CA ARG A 96 5.25 -11.67 9.35
C ARG A 96 5.42 -11.84 10.86
N GLY A 97 4.36 -11.65 11.65
CA GLY A 97 4.42 -11.62 13.11
C GLY A 97 4.98 -10.30 13.67
N ASN A 98 4.86 -9.21 12.91
CA ASN A 98 5.12 -7.85 13.38
C ASN A 98 3.94 -7.35 14.22
N THR A 99 4.17 -6.32 15.04
CA THR A 99 3.11 -5.65 15.81
C THR A 99 2.45 -4.57 14.98
N VAL A 100 1.12 -4.49 15.03
CA VAL A 100 0.34 -3.38 14.44
C VAL A 100 -0.29 -2.56 15.56
N VAL A 101 0.16 -1.33 15.73
CA VAL A 101 -0.47 -0.33 16.60
C VAL A 101 -1.53 0.39 15.76
N SER A 102 -2.78 0.41 16.20
CA SER A 102 -3.88 1.06 15.47
C SER A 102 -4.28 2.37 16.13
N MET A 103 -4.57 3.38 15.31
CA MET A 103 -5.17 4.64 15.75
C MET A 103 -6.51 4.85 15.04
N VAL A 104 -7.47 5.47 15.72
CA VAL A 104 -8.80 5.74 15.14
C VAL A 104 -8.71 6.69 13.95
N ARG A 105 -7.83 7.69 14.04
CA ARG A 105 -7.57 8.69 13.00
C ARG A 105 -6.20 9.33 13.22
N PHE A 106 -5.70 9.97 12.18
CA PHE A 106 -4.52 10.82 12.28
C PHE A 106 -4.78 12.05 13.15
N GLU A 107 -3.94 12.23 14.16
CA GLU A 107 -3.76 13.47 14.92
C GLU A 107 -2.26 13.59 15.19
N LEU A 108 -1.61 14.67 14.74
CA LEU A 108 -0.16 14.75 14.66
C LEU A 108 0.53 14.39 15.99
N GLU A 109 0.24 15.12 17.07
CA GLU A 109 0.89 14.91 18.36
C GLU A 109 0.63 13.53 18.94
N LYS A 110 -0.60 13.01 18.81
CA LYS A 110 -0.92 11.63 19.25
C LYS A 110 -0.18 10.58 18.42
N THR A 111 0.04 10.86 17.15
CA THR A 111 0.79 9.97 16.25
C THR A 111 2.25 9.93 16.68
N LEU A 112 2.87 11.10 16.91
CA LEU A 112 4.25 11.20 17.38
C LEU A 112 4.43 10.56 18.77
N ALA A 113 3.50 10.81 19.70
CA ALA A 113 3.49 10.17 21.00
C ALA A 113 3.35 8.64 20.91
N ALA A 114 2.56 8.14 19.96
CA ALA A 114 2.44 6.70 19.72
C ALA A 114 3.73 6.11 19.11
N VAL A 115 4.39 6.85 18.20
CA VAL A 115 5.69 6.45 17.63
C VAL A 115 6.72 6.27 18.74
N GLU A 116 6.86 7.25 19.63
CA GLU A 116 7.76 7.20 20.77
C GLU A 116 7.38 6.06 21.74
N LYS A 117 6.13 6.05 22.22
CA LYS A 117 5.64 5.09 23.23
C LYS A 117 5.79 3.64 22.82
N PHE A 118 5.50 3.32 21.56
CA PHE A 118 5.51 1.95 21.05
C PHE A 118 6.75 1.62 20.22
N SER A 119 7.71 2.54 20.14
CA SER A 119 8.93 2.41 19.33
C SER A 119 8.61 1.99 17.90
N VAL A 120 7.70 2.72 17.26
CA VAL A 120 7.22 2.40 15.91
C VAL A 120 8.38 2.46 14.92
N THR A 121 8.50 1.41 14.12
CA THR A 121 9.56 1.26 13.11
C THR A 121 9.10 1.57 11.68
N HIS A 122 7.81 1.35 11.41
CA HIS A 122 7.24 1.44 10.07
C HIS A 122 5.99 2.31 10.08
N LEU A 123 5.97 3.30 9.20
CA LEU A 123 4.85 4.21 9.02
C LEU A 123 4.47 4.29 7.54
N SER A 124 3.20 4.03 7.21
CA SER A 124 2.68 4.24 5.85
C SER A 124 1.59 5.29 5.88
N ILE A 125 1.79 6.36 5.13
CA ILE A 125 0.97 7.58 5.19
C ILE A 125 0.56 8.05 3.79
N ALA A 126 -0.48 8.87 3.73
CA ALA A 126 -0.86 9.58 2.52
C ALA A 126 -0.13 10.93 2.42
N PRO A 127 0.00 11.52 1.21
CA PRO A 127 0.70 12.79 0.98
C PRO A 127 0.31 13.93 1.93
N PRO A 128 -0.98 14.16 2.29
CA PRO A 128 -1.34 15.25 3.20
C PRO A 128 -0.70 15.10 4.59
N VAL A 129 -0.53 13.88 5.08
CA VAL A 129 0.12 13.62 6.37
C VAL A 129 1.62 13.90 6.28
N MET A 130 2.28 13.54 5.17
CA MET A 130 3.69 13.84 4.99
C MET A 130 3.95 15.35 4.92
N VAL A 131 3.09 16.08 4.20
CA VAL A 131 3.16 17.55 4.13
C VAL A 131 3.00 18.16 5.52
N GLU A 132 2.08 17.63 6.35
CA GLU A 132 1.90 18.11 7.72
C GLU A 132 3.13 17.85 8.59
N LEU A 133 3.76 16.68 8.49
CA LEU A 133 5.01 16.37 9.20
C LEU A 133 6.12 17.36 8.86
N VAL A 134 6.27 17.70 7.57
CA VAL A 134 7.27 18.66 7.10
C VAL A 134 6.98 20.07 7.62
N LYS A 135 5.72 20.52 7.56
CA LYS A 135 5.30 21.84 8.06
C LYS A 135 5.52 21.97 9.57
N GLN A 136 5.29 20.90 10.32
CA GLN A 136 5.32 20.89 11.78
C GLN A 136 6.65 20.37 12.36
N ARG A 137 7.77 20.53 11.64
CA ARG A 137 9.10 20.04 12.05
C ARG A 137 9.51 20.40 13.49
N GLN A 138 9.04 21.54 14.03
CA GLN A 138 9.32 21.97 15.40
C GLN A 138 8.55 21.20 16.47
N VAL A 139 7.43 20.56 16.09
CA VAL A 139 6.69 19.65 16.96
C VAL A 139 7.38 18.29 17.00
N LEU A 140 7.91 17.83 15.86
CA LEU A 140 8.60 16.54 15.75
C LEU A 140 9.81 16.45 16.68
N SER A 141 10.56 17.55 16.86
CA SER A 141 11.74 17.59 17.74
C SER A 141 11.44 17.39 19.24
N ARG A 142 10.15 17.37 19.63
CA ARG A 142 9.72 17.12 21.01
C ARG A 142 9.56 15.64 21.37
N TYR A 143 9.65 14.76 20.38
CA TYR A 143 9.42 13.32 20.53
C TYR A 143 10.65 12.54 20.06
N ASP A 144 10.93 11.41 20.70
CA ASP A 144 11.93 10.46 20.22
C ASP A 144 11.38 9.62 19.05
N LEU A 145 11.87 9.95 17.86
CA LEU A 145 11.51 9.26 16.60
C LEU A 145 12.65 8.35 16.09
N SER A 146 13.66 8.08 16.91
CA SER A 146 14.85 7.29 16.52
C SER A 146 14.54 5.85 16.13
N SER A 147 13.40 5.31 16.58
CA SER A 147 12.93 3.97 16.25
C SER A 147 12.42 3.82 14.81
N LEU A 148 12.05 4.91 14.13
CA LEU A 148 11.54 4.87 12.75
C LEU A 148 12.64 4.43 11.78
N LYS A 149 12.40 3.32 11.07
CA LYS A 149 13.28 2.78 10.03
C LYS A 149 12.78 3.08 8.63
N ARG A 150 11.46 3.14 8.45
CA ARG A 150 10.82 3.38 7.15
C ARG A 150 9.58 4.23 7.31
N LEU A 151 9.46 5.21 6.43
CA LEU A 151 8.26 6.00 6.24
C LEU A 151 7.88 5.95 4.76
N ALA A 152 6.81 5.24 4.46
CA ALA A 152 6.28 5.07 3.10
C ALA A 152 5.14 6.06 2.83
N CYS A 153 5.14 6.66 1.64
CA CYS A 153 4.05 7.50 1.15
C CYS A 153 3.40 6.86 -0.09
N GLY A 154 2.08 6.92 -0.19
CA GLY A 154 1.37 6.40 -1.37
C GLY A 154 -0.06 6.91 -1.47
N ALA A 155 -0.81 6.34 -2.41
CA ALA A 155 -2.21 6.68 -2.72
C ALA A 155 -2.46 8.04 -3.41
N ALA A 156 -1.44 8.90 -3.54
CA ALA A 156 -1.50 10.05 -4.46
C ALA A 156 -0.07 10.52 -4.82
N PRO A 157 0.10 11.32 -5.88
CA PRO A 157 1.36 11.95 -6.22
C PRO A 157 1.88 12.81 -5.06
N LEU A 158 3.19 12.79 -4.85
CA LEU A 158 3.88 13.60 -3.86
C LEU A 158 5.06 14.32 -4.51
N GLY A 159 5.20 15.63 -4.23
CA GLY A 159 6.30 16.42 -4.75
C GLY A 159 7.65 15.97 -4.18
N LYS A 160 8.67 15.89 -5.05
CA LYS A 160 10.05 15.51 -4.68
C LYS A 160 10.60 16.36 -3.54
N ASP A 161 10.30 17.65 -3.53
CA ASP A 161 10.73 18.59 -2.49
C ASP A 161 10.21 18.18 -1.10
N VAL A 162 8.97 17.69 -1.01
CA VAL A 162 8.38 17.26 0.27
C VAL A 162 9.08 16.00 0.78
N MET A 163 9.40 15.04 -0.10
CA MET A 163 10.17 13.85 0.26
C MET A 163 11.57 14.22 0.75
N GLN A 164 12.26 15.14 0.06
CA GLN A 164 13.58 15.61 0.47
C GLN A 164 13.57 16.28 1.83
N GLU A 165 12.61 17.17 2.08
CA GLU A 165 12.49 17.82 3.38
C GLU A 165 12.15 16.82 4.48
N CYS A 166 11.28 15.83 4.20
CA CYS A 166 10.98 14.76 5.16
C CYS A 166 12.23 13.93 5.49
N ALA A 167 13.05 13.59 4.50
CA ALA A 167 14.30 12.86 4.69
C ALA A 167 15.34 13.64 5.50
N LYS A 168 15.38 14.97 5.37
CA LYS A 168 16.23 15.83 6.22
C LYS A 168 15.76 15.87 7.68
N ILE A 169 14.44 15.80 7.91
CA ILE A 169 13.85 15.82 9.25
C ILE A 169 14.01 14.47 9.96
N LEU A 170 13.93 13.37 9.21
CA LEU A 170 14.03 11.99 9.71
C LEU A 170 15.20 11.24 9.04
N PRO A 171 16.46 11.66 9.25
CA PRO A 171 17.62 11.09 8.55
C PRO A 171 17.87 9.61 8.85
N GLN A 172 17.31 9.08 9.94
CA GLN A 172 17.37 7.67 10.33
C GLN A 172 16.38 6.78 9.56
N ALA A 173 15.36 7.37 8.92
CA ALA A 173 14.28 6.63 8.27
C ALA A 173 14.40 6.68 6.75
N ASN A 174 14.18 5.54 6.11
CA ASN A 174 14.04 5.46 4.67
C ASN A 174 12.68 6.06 4.25
N ILE A 175 12.72 7.22 3.59
CA ILE A 175 11.54 7.86 3.01
C ILE A 175 11.32 7.28 1.62
N VAL A 176 10.24 6.51 1.45
CA VAL A 176 9.96 5.79 0.21
C VAL A 176 8.58 6.14 -0.33
N GLN A 177 8.40 6.11 -1.63
CA GLN A 177 7.10 6.20 -2.28
C GLN A 177 6.69 4.84 -2.87
N GLY A 178 5.38 4.61 -2.97
CA GLY A 178 4.83 3.47 -3.68
C GLY A 178 3.55 3.82 -4.44
N TYR A 179 3.28 3.04 -5.47
CA TYR A 179 2.04 3.11 -6.25
C TYR A 179 1.16 1.90 -5.91
N GLY A 180 -0.15 2.15 -5.90
CA GLY A 180 -1.13 1.15 -5.56
C GLY A 180 -2.55 1.63 -5.75
N LEU A 181 -3.46 0.69 -5.91
CA LEU A 181 -4.88 0.89 -6.16
C LEU A 181 -5.71 -0.24 -5.55
N THR A 182 -6.99 0.02 -5.33
CA THR A 182 -7.90 -0.96 -4.69
C THR A 182 -8.02 -2.23 -5.52
N GLU A 183 -8.11 -2.08 -6.84
CA GLU A 183 -8.23 -3.15 -7.83
C GLU A 183 -6.98 -4.05 -7.89
N ALA A 184 -5.83 -3.59 -7.39
CA ALA A 184 -4.59 -4.38 -7.26
C ALA A 184 -4.35 -4.86 -5.81
N CYS A 185 -5.38 -4.86 -4.96
CA CYS A 185 -5.26 -5.22 -3.55
C CYS A 185 -4.21 -4.37 -2.79
N GLY A 186 -4.08 -3.10 -3.15
CA GLY A 186 -3.18 -2.16 -2.50
C GLY A 186 -1.91 -1.94 -3.30
N LEU A 187 -0.78 -2.41 -2.79
CA LEU A 187 0.56 -2.05 -3.28
C LEU A 187 0.90 -2.78 -4.59
N VAL A 188 1.39 -2.03 -5.58
CA VAL A 188 1.84 -2.52 -6.89
C VAL A 188 3.35 -2.37 -7.06
N SER A 189 3.88 -1.22 -6.64
CA SER A 189 5.31 -0.93 -6.68
C SER A 189 5.72 -0.11 -5.47
N VAL A 190 6.99 -0.20 -5.09
CA VAL A 190 7.56 0.58 -3.98
C VAL A 190 9.05 0.83 -4.19
N GLU A 191 9.53 2.00 -3.79
CA GLU A 191 10.96 2.30 -3.75
C GLU A 191 11.67 1.42 -2.71
N ASN A 192 12.79 0.82 -3.10
CA ASN A 192 13.66 0.08 -2.19
C ASN A 192 15.04 0.76 -2.10
N LEU A 193 15.23 1.59 -1.07
CA LEU A 193 16.48 2.32 -0.85
C LEU A 193 17.62 1.45 -0.28
N ARG A 194 17.40 0.16 -0.02
CA ARG A 194 18.46 -0.75 0.46
C ARG A 194 19.29 -1.37 -0.65
N GLU A 195 18.81 -1.27 -1.88
CA GLU A 195 19.53 -1.77 -3.05
C GLU A 195 20.12 -0.59 -3.80
N GLU A 196 21.46 -0.49 -3.84
CA GLU A 196 22.17 0.59 -4.50
C GLU A 196 21.76 0.77 -5.99
N TRP A 197 21.33 -0.32 -6.63
CA TRP A 197 20.88 -0.32 -8.02
C TRP A 197 19.50 0.33 -8.22
N PHE A 198 18.68 0.41 -7.17
CA PHE A 198 17.35 1.04 -7.16
C PHE A 198 17.37 2.47 -6.59
N LEU A 199 18.55 3.00 -6.24
CA LEU A 199 18.74 4.40 -5.86
C LEU A 199 18.59 5.31 -7.10
N CYS A 200 17.38 5.45 -7.60
CA CYS A 200 17.03 6.44 -8.61
C CYS A 200 16.30 7.61 -7.94
N GLY A 201 16.65 8.82 -8.39
CA GLY A 201 16.31 10.07 -7.73
C GLY A 201 14.83 10.19 -7.41
N LEU A 202 14.57 10.66 -6.19
CA LEU A 202 13.28 11.06 -5.61
C LEU A 202 12.17 11.26 -6.65
N GLY A 203 11.03 10.62 -6.44
CA GLY A 203 9.84 10.73 -7.29
C GLY A 203 9.64 9.59 -8.27
N SER A 204 10.32 8.46 -8.09
CA SER A 204 9.90 7.19 -8.68
C SER A 204 8.82 6.55 -7.80
N SER A 205 7.99 5.68 -8.39
CA SER A 205 7.14 4.74 -7.64
C SER A 205 7.85 3.41 -7.36
N GLY A 206 9.16 3.34 -7.64
CA GLY A 206 10.07 2.24 -7.34
C GLY A 206 9.94 1.06 -8.28
N ALA A 207 10.23 -0.13 -7.77
CA ALA A 207 10.15 -1.37 -8.53
C ALA A 207 8.78 -2.03 -8.34
N LEU A 208 8.33 -2.76 -9.36
CA LEU A 208 7.16 -3.63 -9.22
C LEU A 208 7.39 -4.65 -8.09
N LEU A 209 6.32 -4.95 -7.35
CA LEU A 209 6.35 -6.02 -6.38
C LEU A 209 6.58 -7.38 -7.05
N PRO A 210 7.18 -8.36 -6.34
CA PRO A 210 7.31 -9.72 -6.85
C PRO A 210 5.97 -10.28 -7.32
N SER A 211 5.98 -11.01 -8.43
CA SER A 211 4.80 -11.60 -9.08
C SER A 211 3.81 -10.61 -9.68
N VAL A 212 4.14 -9.31 -9.76
CA VAL A 212 3.41 -8.31 -10.54
C VAL A 212 4.14 -8.06 -11.86
N GLU A 213 3.40 -8.19 -12.95
CA GLU A 213 3.83 -7.86 -14.31
C GLU A 213 3.17 -6.55 -14.73
N SER A 214 3.86 -5.75 -15.55
CA SER A 214 3.31 -4.52 -16.11
C SER A 214 3.65 -4.35 -17.58
N HIS A 215 2.70 -3.84 -18.34
CA HIS A 215 2.91 -3.26 -19.65
C HIS A 215 2.56 -1.78 -19.63
N ILE A 216 3.33 -0.99 -20.38
CA ILE A 216 3.00 0.40 -20.69
C ILE A 216 2.47 0.41 -22.12
N ILE A 217 1.18 0.72 -22.28
CA ILE A 217 0.50 0.63 -23.57
C ILE A 217 0.31 2.03 -24.17
N SER A 218 0.66 2.18 -25.44
CA SER A 218 0.38 3.40 -26.20
C SER A 218 -1.11 3.61 -26.37
N LEU A 219 -1.63 4.77 -25.95
CA LEU A 219 -3.02 5.16 -26.19
C LEU A 219 -3.35 5.33 -27.68
N GLU A 220 -2.35 5.58 -28.53
CA GLU A 220 -2.54 5.78 -29.97
C GLU A 220 -2.48 4.47 -30.75
N THR A 221 -1.53 3.59 -30.42
CA THR A 221 -1.24 2.40 -31.23
C THR A 221 -1.67 1.09 -30.58
N SER A 222 -2.07 1.11 -29.31
CA SER A 222 -2.39 -0.08 -28.51
C SER A 222 -1.24 -1.11 -28.45
N LYS A 223 0.01 -0.66 -28.61
CA LYS A 223 1.22 -1.49 -28.52
C LYS A 223 1.98 -1.18 -27.24
N THR A 224 2.73 -2.17 -26.74
CA THR A 224 3.68 -1.98 -25.64
C THR A 224 4.77 -0.98 -26.05
N LEU A 225 5.02 -0.02 -25.16
CA LEU A 225 6.03 1.01 -25.32
C LEU A 225 7.37 0.59 -24.71
N PRO A 226 8.51 1.02 -25.30
CA PRO A 226 9.82 0.84 -24.69
C PRO A 226 10.01 1.79 -23.49
N PRO A 227 11.10 1.64 -22.72
CA PRO A 227 11.42 2.55 -21.61
C PRO A 227 11.42 4.04 -22.00
N ASN A 228 11.15 4.89 -21.01
CA ASN A 228 11.04 6.35 -21.06
C ASN A 228 9.91 6.91 -21.94
N GLN A 229 8.91 6.09 -22.27
CA GLN A 229 7.73 6.53 -22.99
C GLN A 229 6.47 6.36 -22.14
N VAL A 230 5.69 7.44 -22.02
CA VAL A 230 4.47 7.48 -21.22
C VAL A 230 3.35 6.77 -21.97
N GLY A 231 2.65 5.87 -21.27
CA GLY A 231 1.46 5.20 -21.76
C GLY A 231 0.55 4.74 -20.62
N GLU A 232 -0.51 4.03 -20.95
CA GLU A 232 -1.44 3.47 -19.98
C GLU A 232 -0.82 2.26 -19.27
N ILE A 233 -0.97 2.21 -17.95
CA ILE A 233 -0.44 1.15 -17.11
C ILE A 233 -1.40 -0.04 -17.13
N TRP A 234 -0.91 -1.20 -17.58
CA TRP A 234 -1.63 -2.46 -17.54
C TRP A 234 -0.90 -3.41 -16.59
N LEU A 235 -1.62 -4.01 -15.65
CA LEU A 235 -1.05 -4.86 -14.62
C LEU A 235 -1.57 -6.28 -14.70
N ARG A 236 -0.73 -7.27 -14.37
CA ARG A 236 -1.15 -8.66 -14.21
C ARG A 236 -0.44 -9.27 -13.01
N GLY A 237 -1.14 -10.10 -12.25
CA GLY A 237 -0.55 -10.76 -11.09
C GLY A 237 -1.59 -11.28 -10.10
N PRO A 238 -1.15 -12.00 -9.06
CA PRO A 238 -2.04 -12.60 -8.06
C PRO A 238 -2.69 -11.57 -7.12
N THR A 239 -2.26 -10.31 -7.17
CA THR A 239 -2.84 -9.20 -6.39
C THR A 239 -4.02 -8.53 -7.09
N MET A 240 -4.22 -8.78 -8.40
CA MET A 240 -5.32 -8.20 -9.17
C MET A 240 -6.68 -8.74 -8.72
N MET A 241 -7.68 -7.86 -8.63
CA MET A 241 -9.04 -8.18 -8.20
C MET A 241 -9.67 -9.30 -9.02
N LYS A 242 -10.69 -9.93 -8.45
CA LYS A 242 -11.55 -10.87 -9.20
C LYS A 242 -12.46 -10.15 -10.22
N GLY A 243 -12.75 -8.88 -9.97
CA GLY A 243 -13.65 -8.05 -10.76
C GLY A 243 -14.53 -7.15 -9.88
N TYR A 244 -15.49 -6.47 -10.49
CA TYR A 244 -16.43 -5.61 -9.80
C TYR A 244 -17.72 -6.35 -9.41
N PHE A 245 -18.15 -6.17 -8.16
CA PHE A 245 -19.35 -6.78 -7.59
C PHE A 245 -20.61 -6.36 -8.38
N ASN A 246 -21.35 -7.36 -8.87
CA ASN A 246 -22.55 -7.18 -9.69
C ASN A 246 -22.37 -6.23 -10.89
N ASN A 247 -21.15 -6.15 -11.45
CA ASN A 247 -20.87 -5.28 -12.58
C ASN A 247 -19.93 -5.98 -13.60
N PRO A 248 -20.44 -6.98 -14.34
CA PRO A 248 -19.65 -7.74 -15.32
C PRO A 248 -19.17 -6.86 -16.48
N GLU A 249 -19.95 -5.85 -16.87
CA GLU A 249 -19.56 -4.92 -17.93
C GLU A 249 -18.34 -4.11 -17.53
N ALA A 250 -18.35 -3.46 -16.36
CA ALA A 250 -17.15 -2.75 -15.88
C ALA A 250 -15.97 -3.71 -15.69
N THR A 251 -16.22 -4.97 -15.29
CA THR A 251 -15.16 -5.96 -15.15
C THR A 251 -14.48 -6.26 -16.49
N LYS A 252 -15.25 -6.49 -17.57
CA LYS A 252 -14.70 -6.72 -18.91
C LYS A 252 -13.98 -5.51 -19.51
N HIS A 253 -14.40 -4.30 -19.15
CA HIS A 253 -13.72 -3.08 -19.60
C HIS A 253 -12.39 -2.85 -18.85
N THR A 254 -12.26 -3.36 -17.63
CA THR A 254 -11.07 -3.16 -16.79
C THR A 254 -10.12 -4.35 -16.83
N ILE A 255 -10.60 -5.57 -17.07
CA ILE A 255 -9.79 -6.78 -17.19
C ILE A 255 -10.04 -7.39 -18.55
N ASN A 256 -9.00 -7.43 -19.39
CA ASN A 256 -9.10 -8.00 -20.73
C ASN A 256 -9.06 -9.55 -20.71
N ASP A 257 -9.29 -10.16 -21.87
CA ASP A 257 -9.35 -11.62 -22.02
C ASP A 257 -8.01 -12.32 -21.74
N GLU A 258 -6.89 -11.59 -21.80
CA GLU A 258 -5.55 -12.09 -21.45
C GLU A 258 -5.22 -11.95 -19.96
N GLY A 259 -6.15 -11.40 -19.16
CA GLY A 259 -6.01 -11.21 -17.72
C GLY A 259 -5.22 -9.96 -17.31
N TRP A 260 -4.98 -9.02 -18.23
CA TRP A 260 -4.42 -7.71 -17.89
C TRP A 260 -5.50 -6.79 -17.35
N MET A 261 -5.21 -6.20 -16.19
CA MET A 261 -6.00 -5.16 -15.57
C MET A 261 -5.53 -3.79 -16.05
N ILE A 262 -6.41 -3.07 -16.72
CA ILE A 262 -6.23 -1.70 -17.23
C ILE A 262 -6.48 -0.73 -16.07
N THR A 263 -5.45 -0.02 -15.61
CA THR A 263 -5.58 0.85 -14.42
C THR A 263 -6.28 2.17 -14.75
N GLY A 264 -6.11 2.67 -15.98
CA GLY A 264 -6.46 4.03 -16.40
C GLY A 264 -5.48 5.11 -15.92
N ASP A 265 -4.41 4.72 -15.21
CA ASP A 265 -3.30 5.60 -14.85
C ASP A 265 -2.24 5.60 -15.95
N LEU A 266 -1.49 6.70 -16.04
CA LEU A 266 -0.37 6.84 -16.97
C LEU A 266 0.96 6.64 -16.25
N GLY A 267 1.89 5.98 -16.93
CA GLY A 267 3.21 5.76 -16.39
C GLY A 267 4.22 5.32 -17.43
N TYR A 268 5.45 5.11 -16.98
CA TYR A 268 6.55 4.59 -17.79
C TYR A 268 7.59 3.91 -16.91
N PHE A 269 8.42 3.06 -17.51
CA PHE A 269 9.63 2.54 -16.89
C PHE A 269 10.84 3.29 -17.43
N ASP A 270 11.83 3.61 -16.60
CA ASP A 270 13.14 4.06 -17.10
C ASP A 270 14.02 2.89 -17.58
N GLU A 271 15.22 3.19 -18.09
CA GLU A 271 16.16 2.17 -18.58
C GLU A 271 16.67 1.22 -17.48
N LYS A 272 16.49 1.60 -16.21
CA LYS A 272 16.89 0.82 -15.03
C LYS A 272 15.72 0.04 -14.44
N GLY A 273 14.55 0.06 -15.09
CA GLY A 273 13.36 -0.64 -14.64
C GLY A 273 12.65 0.04 -13.46
N GLN A 274 12.93 1.31 -13.18
CA GLN A 274 12.17 2.08 -12.19
C GLN A 274 10.85 2.53 -12.79
N PHE A 275 9.79 2.38 -12.00
CA PHE A 275 8.45 2.73 -12.42
C PHE A 275 8.13 4.17 -12.04
N PHE A 276 7.51 4.92 -12.93
CA PHE A 276 7.05 6.28 -12.71
C PHE A 276 5.57 6.38 -13.09
N VAL A 277 4.77 6.96 -12.19
CA VAL A 277 3.36 7.28 -12.42
C VAL A 277 3.27 8.79 -12.62
N VAL A 278 2.51 9.21 -13.64
CA VAL A 278 2.41 10.60 -14.11
C VAL A 278 1.19 11.30 -13.54
#